data_AF-A0A397UHW9-F1
#
_entry.id   AF-A0A397UHW9-F1
#
_cell.length_a   1.000
_cell.length_b   1.000
_cell.length_c   1.000
_cell.angle_alpha   90.00
_cell.angle_beta   90.00
_cell.angle_gamma   90.00
#
_symmetry.space_group_name_H-M   'P 1'
#
loop_
_entity.id
_entity.type
_entity.pdbx_description
1 polymer ?
#
loop_
_entity_poly.entity_id
_entity_poly.type
_entity_poly.pdbx_seq_one_letter_code
_entity_poly.pdbx_strand_id
1 'polypeptide(L)'
;MIPKSLKFAQSKPIFKVYQEKNKSILIRLLPMLICMKVIHLLLITRFLCHSYFQTFSFYYRTFVSIEPLFPIIEPLSSNIKPLSSTIKPLSPIIASSSNSTKSENKSLAIDLVSDTEDINDKKLWPNSTTKSLLVYLSDHVKDYQFRKNQFYVKAALYLGKGKTGSQVASKIRWLINKYMKESANKTGKGASK
;
A
#
# COMPACT_ATOMS: atom_id res chain seq x y z
N MET A 1 2.09 82.69 25.90
CA MET A 1 1.99 82.04 27.23
C MET A 1 2.58 80.65 27.13
N ILE A 2 3.80 80.44 27.63
CA ILE A 2 4.56 79.18 27.53
C ILE A 2 4.54 78.55 28.93
N PRO A 3 4.09 77.30 29.11
CA PRO A 3 4.03 76.70 30.45
C PRO A 3 5.45 76.39 30.95
N LYS A 4 5.70 76.83 32.19
CA LYS A 4 6.93 76.61 32.94
C LYS A 4 7.22 75.11 33.07
N SER A 5 8.47 74.76 32.78
CA SER A 5 9.03 73.42 32.90
C SER A 5 8.89 72.87 34.32
N LEU A 6 8.15 71.77 34.44
CA LEU A 6 8.00 70.99 35.67
C LEU A 6 9.31 70.22 35.92
N LYS A 7 10.14 70.70 36.84
CA LYS A 7 11.34 69.97 37.29
C LYS A 7 10.89 68.80 38.16
N PHE A 8 10.86 67.60 37.59
CA PHE A 8 10.65 66.36 38.35
C PHE A 8 11.85 66.11 39.27
N ALA A 9 11.63 66.22 40.57
CA ALA A 9 12.58 65.84 41.61
C ALA A 9 12.87 64.34 41.52
N GLN A 10 14.16 64.01 41.52
CA GLN A 10 14.67 62.65 41.37
C GLN A 10 14.32 61.77 42.58
N SER A 11 13.24 60.98 42.50
CA SER A 11 12.92 59.90 43.44
C SER A 11 13.78 58.65 43.17
N LYS A 12 15.09 58.77 43.36
CA LYS A 12 16.09 57.72 43.04
C LYS A 12 16.16 56.46 43.95
N PRO A 13 15.65 56.37 45.19
CA PRO A 13 15.93 55.19 46.02
C PRO A 13 14.96 54.01 45.80
N ILE A 14 13.70 54.25 45.44
CA ILE A 14 12.67 53.18 45.38
C ILE A 14 12.90 52.23 44.20
N PHE A 15 13.42 52.74 43.08
CA PHE A 15 13.67 51.93 41.89
C PHE A 15 14.82 50.93 42.08
N LYS A 16 15.78 51.24 42.96
CA LYS A 16 16.95 50.38 43.21
C LYS A 16 16.58 49.13 44.01
N VAL A 17 15.66 49.26 44.98
CA VAL A 17 15.15 48.13 45.79
C VAL A 17 14.31 47.16 44.95
N TYR A 18 13.52 47.69 44.01
CA TYR A 18 12.74 46.86 43.09
C TYR A 18 13.62 46.04 42.13
N GLN A 19 14.74 46.62 41.69
CA GLN A 19 15.73 45.96 40.83
C GLN A 19 16.39 44.76 41.51
N GLU A 20 16.72 44.83 42.81
CA GLU A 20 17.37 43.71 43.51
C GLU A 20 16.44 42.54 43.81
N LYS A 21 15.18 42.80 44.20
CA LYS A 21 14.20 41.72 44.44
C LYS A 21 13.92 40.91 43.17
N ASN A 22 13.86 41.57 42.01
CA ASN A 22 13.60 40.88 40.75
C ASN A 22 14.78 39.99 40.29
N LYS A 23 16.03 40.35 40.61
CA LYS A 23 17.20 39.52 40.28
C LYS A 23 17.18 38.19 41.03
N SER A 24 16.80 38.19 42.31
CA SER A 24 16.72 36.95 43.09
C SER A 24 15.65 35.99 42.56
N ILE A 25 14.53 36.50 42.06
CA ILE A 25 13.46 35.68 41.47
C ILE A 25 13.92 35.12 40.12
N LEU A 26 14.55 35.94 39.29
CA LEU A 26 15.07 35.54 37.98
C LEU A 26 16.10 34.40 38.11
N ILE A 27 17.02 34.49 39.07
CA ILE A 27 18.04 33.46 39.33
C ILE A 27 17.38 32.12 39.73
N ARG A 28 16.27 32.15 40.48
CA ARG A 28 15.54 30.93 40.87
C ARG A 28 14.72 30.32 39.74
N LEU A 29 14.19 31.15 38.83
CA LEU A 29 13.36 30.68 37.71
C LEU A 29 14.17 30.20 36.51
N LEU A 30 15.38 30.72 36.31
CA LEU A 30 16.25 30.35 35.20
C LEU A 30 16.50 28.83 35.08
N PRO A 31 16.90 28.08 36.13
CA PRO A 31 17.11 26.64 36.02
C PRO A 31 15.82 25.87 35.73
N MET A 32 14.67 26.32 36.26
CA MET A 32 13.37 25.71 35.96
C MET A 32 12.99 25.87 34.49
N LEU A 33 13.20 27.06 33.92
CA LEU A 33 12.93 27.34 32.52
C LEU A 33 13.84 26.52 31.58
N ILE A 34 15.12 26.39 31.95
CA ILE A 34 16.08 25.54 31.22
C ILE A 34 15.63 24.08 31.29
N CYS A 35 15.27 23.57 32.47
CA CYS A 35 14.81 22.20 32.66
C CYS A 35 13.55 21.90 31.81
N MET A 36 12.58 22.81 31.81
CA MET A 36 11.37 22.68 30.97
C MET A 36 11.69 22.63 29.48
N LYS A 37 12.61 23.49 29.00
CA LYS A 37 13.05 23.45 27.59
C LYS A 37 13.77 22.15 27.23
N VAL A 38 14.60 21.61 28.12
CA VAL A 38 15.30 20.34 27.91
C VAL A 38 14.31 19.18 27.84
N ILE A 39 13.33 19.12 28.75
CA ILE A 39 12.27 18.10 28.72
C ILE A 39 11.46 18.19 27.43
N HIS A 40 11.07 19.40 27.01
CA HIS A 40 10.35 19.60 25.76
C HIS A 40 11.15 19.11 24.55
N LEU A 41 12.45 19.41 24.51
CA LEU A 41 13.34 18.97 23.44
C LEU A 41 13.44 17.44 23.40
N LEU A 42 13.62 16.78 24.54
CA LEU A 42 13.66 15.32 24.64
C LEU A 42 12.35 14.66 24.16
N LEU A 43 11.20 15.23 24.50
CA LEU A 43 9.90 14.74 24.03
C LEU A 43 9.76 14.87 22.51
N ILE A 44 10.18 16.00 21.95
CA ILE A 44 10.19 16.23 20.50
C ILE A 44 11.11 15.22 19.79
N THR A 45 12.33 15.02 20.30
CA THR A 45 13.27 14.04 19.72
C THR A 45 12.72 12.62 19.79
N ARG A 46 12.10 12.23 20.91
CA ARG A 46 11.45 10.91 21.04
C ARG A 46 10.30 10.73 20.05
N PHE A 47 9.48 11.77 19.88
CA PHE A 47 8.38 11.75 18.92
C PHE A 47 8.87 11.65 17.48
N LEU A 48 9.88 12.45 17.10
CA LEU A 48 10.52 12.39 15.78
C LEU A 48 11.17 11.03 15.54
N CYS A 49 11.86 10.46 16.54
CA CYS A 49 12.46 9.13 16.45
C CYS A 49 11.40 8.04 16.26
N HIS A 50 10.27 8.10 16.98
CA HIS A 50 9.18 7.16 16.81
C HIS A 50 8.53 7.26 15.41
N SER A 51 8.30 8.48 14.93
CA SER A 51 7.75 8.74 13.60
C SER A 51 8.71 8.24 12.50
N TYR A 52 10.01 8.54 12.63
CA TYR A 52 11.03 8.07 11.71
C TYR A 52 11.16 6.55 11.73
N PHE A 53 11.10 5.92 12.92
CA PHE A 53 11.14 4.47 13.02
C PHE A 53 9.93 3.81 12.34
N GLN A 54 8.73 4.39 12.45
CA GLN A 54 7.55 3.89 11.75
C GLN A 54 7.68 3.99 10.22
N THR A 55 8.11 5.13 9.71
CA THR A 55 8.29 5.32 8.26
C THR A 55 9.43 4.47 7.72
N PHE A 56 10.53 4.36 8.46
CA PHE A 56 11.66 3.50 8.12
C PHE A 56 11.27 2.02 8.15
N SER A 57 10.50 1.58 9.15
CA SER A 57 9.98 0.20 9.20
C SER A 57 9.06 -0.09 8.02
N PHE A 58 8.20 0.85 7.63
CA PHE A 58 7.38 0.73 6.43
C PHE A 58 8.24 0.65 5.17
N TYR A 59 9.24 1.52 5.04
CA TYR A 59 10.16 1.54 3.91
C TYR A 59 10.97 0.25 3.81
N TYR A 60 11.54 -0.26 4.90
CA TYR A 60 12.24 -1.54 4.94
C TYR A 60 11.33 -2.70 4.60
N ARG A 61 10.08 -2.68 5.10
CA ARG A 61 9.08 -3.69 4.73
C ARG A 61 8.81 -3.67 3.22
N THR A 62 8.77 -2.50 2.60
CA THR A 62 8.64 -2.39 1.14
C THR A 62 9.93 -2.72 0.39
N PHE A 63 11.10 -2.38 0.91
CA PHE A 63 12.39 -2.57 0.24
C PHE A 63 12.82 -4.04 0.24
N VAL A 64 12.74 -4.71 1.39
CA VAL A 64 12.93 -6.17 1.50
C VAL A 64 11.89 -6.91 0.66
N SER A 65 10.73 -6.28 0.41
CA SER A 65 9.71 -6.80 -0.51
C SER A 65 10.07 -6.62 -2.01
N ILE A 66 11.05 -5.80 -2.38
CA ILE A 66 11.44 -5.53 -3.78
C ILE A 66 12.75 -6.24 -4.16
N GLU A 67 13.54 -6.68 -3.17
CA GLU A 67 14.87 -7.26 -3.37
C GLU A 67 14.98 -8.65 -4.06
N PRO A 68 13.93 -9.47 -4.28
CA PRO A 68 14.12 -10.71 -5.04
C PRO A 68 14.10 -10.51 -6.58
N LEU A 69 13.96 -9.29 -7.09
CA LEU A 69 13.86 -9.05 -8.55
C LEU A 69 15.22 -8.90 -9.27
N PHE A 70 16.36 -9.00 -8.57
CA PHE A 70 17.67 -8.63 -9.12
C PHE A 70 18.75 -9.71 -9.32
N PRO A 71 18.44 -11.01 -9.50
CA PRO A 71 19.37 -11.83 -10.28
C PRO A 71 18.66 -12.83 -11.20
N ILE A 72 17.91 -12.34 -12.20
CA ILE A 72 17.61 -13.13 -13.41
C ILE A 72 17.77 -12.23 -14.64
N ILE A 73 18.92 -11.55 -14.72
CA ILE A 73 19.46 -11.12 -16.01
C ILE A 73 20.84 -11.77 -16.09
N GLU A 74 20.84 -13.10 -16.08
CA GLU A 74 21.93 -13.84 -16.70
C GLU A 74 21.83 -13.52 -18.21
N PRO A 75 22.86 -12.94 -18.83
CA PRO A 75 22.76 -12.52 -20.21
C PRO A 75 22.52 -13.76 -21.08
N LEU A 76 21.37 -13.81 -21.73
CA LEU A 76 20.97 -14.76 -22.79
C LEU A 76 21.91 -14.74 -24.03
N SER A 77 23.16 -14.30 -23.88
CA SER A 77 24.11 -14.00 -24.94
C SER A 77 24.84 -15.23 -25.50
N SER A 78 24.65 -16.45 -24.98
CA SER A 78 25.54 -17.58 -25.32
C SER A 78 24.91 -18.75 -26.09
N ASN A 79 23.63 -18.72 -26.50
CA ASN A 79 22.99 -19.91 -27.09
C ASN A 79 22.32 -19.76 -28.47
N ILE A 80 22.52 -18.65 -29.20
CA ILE A 80 22.06 -18.58 -30.60
C ILE A 80 23.13 -19.23 -31.51
N LYS A 81 23.04 -20.55 -31.66
CA LYS A 81 23.73 -21.28 -32.73
C LYS A 81 23.06 -20.90 -34.06
N PRO A 82 23.76 -20.33 -35.05
CA PRO A 82 23.12 -19.97 -36.31
C PRO A 82 22.71 -21.23 -37.06
N LEU A 83 21.39 -21.42 -37.27
CA LEU A 83 20.86 -22.34 -38.29
C LEU A 83 21.20 -21.75 -39.67
N SER A 84 22.43 -21.96 -40.12
CA SER A 84 22.84 -21.71 -41.50
C SER A 84 23.03 -23.06 -42.20
N SER A 85 22.39 -23.17 -43.36
CA SER A 85 22.57 -24.20 -44.39
C SER A 85 21.96 -25.58 -44.08
N THR A 86 20.75 -25.81 -44.58
CA THR A 86 20.43 -26.91 -45.52
C THR A 86 18.98 -26.70 -46.00
N ILE A 87 18.78 -25.79 -46.95
CA ILE A 87 17.54 -25.77 -47.75
C ILE A 87 17.90 -26.41 -49.09
N LYS A 88 17.49 -27.67 -49.28
CA LYS A 88 17.42 -28.30 -50.60
C LYS A 88 16.15 -27.80 -51.30
N PRO A 89 16.19 -27.40 -52.58
CA PRO A 89 15.00 -27.02 -53.31
C PRO A 89 14.19 -28.28 -53.65
N LEU A 90 12.95 -28.37 -53.17
CA LEU A 90 11.99 -29.35 -53.68
C LEU A 90 11.19 -28.73 -54.83
N SER A 91 11.21 -29.42 -55.96
CA SER A 91 10.45 -29.17 -57.18
C SER A 91 8.94 -29.18 -56.93
N PRO A 92 8.13 -28.49 -57.78
CA PRO A 92 6.69 -28.45 -57.63
C PRO A 92 6.06 -29.71 -58.23
N ILE A 93 5.32 -30.48 -57.43
CA ILE A 93 4.39 -31.48 -57.95
C ILE A 93 2.98 -31.06 -57.53
N ILE A 94 2.23 -30.67 -58.55
CA ILE A 94 0.80 -30.43 -58.58
C ILE A 94 0.07 -31.74 -58.26
N ALA A 95 -0.81 -31.73 -57.26
CA ALA A 95 -2.05 -32.53 -57.26
C ALA A 95 -2.92 -32.15 -56.05
N SER A 96 -4.01 -31.42 -56.34
CA SER A 96 -5.38 -31.78 -55.99
C SER A 96 -5.60 -32.51 -54.65
N SER A 97 -6.21 -31.85 -53.67
CA SER A 97 -7.44 -32.35 -53.04
C SER A 97 -8.03 -31.33 -52.08
N SER A 98 -9.11 -30.70 -52.52
CA SER A 98 -10.05 -29.96 -51.70
C SER A 98 -10.74 -30.91 -50.72
N ASN A 99 -10.52 -30.77 -49.43
CA ASN A 99 -11.43 -31.27 -48.41
C ASN A 99 -11.66 -30.18 -47.37
N SER A 100 -12.84 -29.56 -47.47
CA SER A 100 -13.36 -28.57 -46.55
C SER A 100 -13.74 -29.24 -45.23
N THR A 101 -12.88 -29.17 -44.23
CA THR A 101 -13.29 -29.39 -42.84
C THR A 101 -13.79 -28.08 -42.28
N LYS A 102 -15.12 -27.93 -42.31
CA LYS A 102 -15.89 -26.91 -41.58
C LYS A 102 -15.70 -27.15 -40.08
N SER A 103 -14.63 -26.59 -39.52
CA SER A 103 -14.45 -26.45 -38.07
C SER A 103 -15.26 -25.22 -37.63
N GLU A 104 -16.45 -25.47 -37.09
CA GLU A 104 -17.25 -24.46 -36.41
C GLU A 104 -16.49 -23.95 -35.18
N ASN A 105 -15.72 -22.89 -35.38
CA ASN A 105 -15.31 -22.00 -34.32
C ASN A 105 -16.57 -21.31 -33.78
N LYS A 106 -17.23 -21.98 -32.83
CA LYS A 106 -18.19 -21.36 -31.91
C LYS A 106 -17.40 -20.40 -31.02
N SER A 107 -17.10 -19.24 -31.58
CA SER A 107 -16.83 -18.01 -30.86
C SER A 107 -18.04 -17.76 -29.97
N LEU A 108 -17.98 -18.27 -28.74
CA LEU A 108 -18.78 -17.80 -27.63
C LEU A 108 -18.35 -16.35 -27.37
N ALA A 109 -18.95 -15.43 -28.13
CA ALA A 109 -19.13 -14.07 -27.71
C ALA A 109 -19.95 -14.14 -26.41
N ILE A 110 -19.23 -14.16 -25.29
CA ILE A 110 -19.80 -13.85 -23.99
C ILE A 110 -20.05 -12.35 -24.05
N ASP A 111 -21.23 -11.99 -24.56
CA ASP A 111 -21.77 -10.66 -24.36
C ASP A 111 -21.82 -10.42 -22.86
N LEU A 112 -20.97 -9.48 -22.43
CA LEU A 112 -20.98 -8.86 -21.11
C LEU A 112 -22.30 -8.09 -20.96
N VAL A 113 -23.39 -8.83 -20.70
CA VAL A 113 -24.55 -8.27 -20.02
C VAL A 113 -24.25 -8.36 -18.53
N SER A 114 -23.45 -7.40 -18.07
CA SER A 114 -23.36 -7.07 -16.65
C SER A 114 -24.72 -6.52 -16.25
N ASP A 115 -25.46 -7.27 -15.43
CA ASP A 115 -26.40 -6.75 -14.40
C ASP A 115 -27.27 -7.84 -13.75
N THR A 116 -27.02 -9.13 -14.02
CA THR A 116 -27.71 -10.25 -13.33
C THR A 116 -26.78 -11.15 -12.49
N GLU A 117 -25.72 -10.60 -11.90
CA GLU A 117 -24.66 -11.36 -11.21
C GLU A 117 -24.98 -11.83 -9.76
N ASP A 118 -26.04 -11.35 -9.11
CA ASP A 118 -26.15 -11.55 -7.65
C ASP A 118 -26.70 -12.92 -7.19
N ILE A 119 -27.36 -13.68 -8.07
CA ILE A 119 -28.07 -14.91 -7.64
C ILE A 119 -27.20 -16.17 -7.76
N ASN A 120 -26.32 -16.24 -8.77
CA ASN A 120 -25.53 -17.47 -8.99
C ASN A 120 -24.29 -17.56 -8.08
N ASP A 121 -23.80 -16.42 -7.59
CA ASP A 121 -22.55 -16.35 -6.83
C ASP A 121 -22.68 -16.89 -5.39
N LYS A 122 -23.88 -16.81 -4.81
CA LYS A 122 -24.20 -17.38 -3.49
C LYS A 122 -24.15 -18.90 -3.45
N LYS A 123 -24.50 -19.57 -4.56
CA LYS A 123 -24.42 -21.04 -4.65
C LYS A 123 -22.96 -21.51 -4.77
N LEU A 124 -22.12 -20.74 -5.46
CA LEU A 124 -20.73 -21.11 -5.69
C LEU A 124 -19.85 -20.87 -4.46
N TRP A 125 -20.12 -19.85 -3.65
CA TRP A 125 -19.31 -19.48 -2.49
C TRP A 125 -20.12 -19.41 -1.19
N PRO A 126 -20.35 -20.56 -0.52
CA PRO A 126 -20.94 -20.58 0.81
C PRO A 126 -20.21 -19.65 1.78
N ASN A 127 -20.93 -19.05 2.73
CA ASN A 127 -20.36 -18.15 3.73
C ASN A 127 -19.19 -18.80 4.50
N SER A 128 -19.29 -20.10 4.79
CA SER A 128 -18.22 -20.87 5.43
C SER A 128 -16.96 -20.92 4.57
N THR A 129 -17.08 -21.21 3.27
CA THR A 129 -15.94 -21.21 2.33
C THR A 129 -15.31 -19.82 2.19
N THR A 130 -16.13 -18.77 2.15
CA THR A 130 -15.62 -17.38 2.11
C THR A 130 -14.85 -17.04 3.38
N LYS A 131 -15.35 -17.45 4.55
CA LYS A 131 -14.65 -17.25 5.84
C LYS A 131 -13.31 -18.01 5.88
N SER A 132 -13.28 -19.27 5.45
CA SER A 132 -12.03 -20.04 5.36
C SER A 132 -11.03 -19.41 4.40
N LEU A 133 -11.49 -18.84 3.28
CA LEU A 133 -10.61 -18.14 2.34
C LEU A 133 -9.99 -16.89 2.97
N LEU A 134 -10.77 -16.12 3.74
CA LEU A 134 -10.29 -14.92 4.42
C LEU A 134 -9.29 -15.24 5.53
N VAL A 135 -9.52 -16.32 6.30
CA VAL A 135 -8.55 -16.82 7.29
C VAL A 135 -7.25 -17.22 6.60
N TYR A 136 -7.34 -18.02 5.53
CA TYR A 136 -6.16 -18.41 4.77
C TYR A 136 -5.40 -17.20 4.17
N LEU A 137 -6.12 -16.22 3.64
CA LEU A 137 -5.52 -14.98 3.14
C LEU A 137 -4.80 -14.19 4.24
N SER A 138 -5.36 -14.16 5.44
CA SER A 138 -4.75 -13.50 6.61
C SER A 138 -3.43 -14.17 6.99
N ASP A 139 -3.42 -15.51 7.08
CA ASP A 139 -2.23 -16.27 7.50
C ASP A 139 -1.12 -16.25 6.42
N HIS A 140 -1.51 -16.14 5.15
CA HIS A 140 -0.61 -16.21 4.00
C HIS A 140 -0.52 -14.89 3.21
N VAL A 141 -0.68 -13.74 3.87
CA VAL A 141 -0.66 -12.43 3.20
C VAL A 141 0.64 -12.16 2.43
N LYS A 142 1.78 -12.67 2.94
CA LYS A 142 3.08 -12.56 2.24
C LYS A 142 3.05 -13.31 0.91
N ASP A 143 2.56 -14.54 0.90
CA ASP A 143 2.44 -15.32 -0.35
C ASP A 143 1.50 -14.65 -1.35
N TYR A 144 0.41 -14.05 -0.88
CA TYR A 144 -0.48 -13.27 -1.73
C TYR A 144 0.21 -12.03 -2.33
N GLN A 145 1.09 -11.35 -1.58
CA GLN A 145 1.81 -10.18 -2.07
C GLN A 145 2.89 -10.55 -3.10
N PHE A 146 3.69 -11.57 -2.80
CA PHE A 146 4.88 -11.91 -3.60
C PHE A 146 4.59 -12.88 -4.74
N ARG A 147 3.68 -13.84 -4.53
CA ARG A 147 3.48 -14.99 -5.42
C ARG A 147 1.99 -15.27 -5.61
N LYS A 148 1.25 -14.27 -6.09
CA LYS A 148 -0.21 -14.34 -6.32
C LYS A 148 -0.66 -15.65 -6.96
N ASN A 149 -0.01 -16.06 -8.06
CA ASN A 149 -0.39 -17.28 -8.78
C ASN A 149 -0.24 -18.53 -7.91
N GLN A 150 0.87 -18.68 -7.17
CA GLN A 150 1.06 -19.81 -6.26
C GLN A 150 0.11 -19.74 -5.07
N PHE A 151 -0.13 -18.54 -4.54
CA PHE A 151 -1.10 -18.33 -3.47
C PHE A 151 -2.48 -18.82 -3.89
N TYR A 152 -2.97 -18.48 -5.09
CA TYR A 152 -4.28 -18.91 -5.55
C TYR A 152 -4.39 -20.43 -5.72
N VAL A 153 -3.34 -21.07 -6.24
CA VAL A 153 -3.30 -22.54 -6.36
C VAL A 153 -3.32 -23.20 -4.98
N LYS A 154 -2.49 -22.73 -4.04
CA LYS A 154 -2.45 -23.27 -2.67
C LYS A 154 -3.77 -23.03 -1.91
N ALA A 155 -4.34 -21.84 -2.04
CA ALA A 155 -5.64 -21.52 -1.44
C ALA A 155 -6.77 -22.39 -2.02
N ALA A 156 -6.75 -22.65 -3.33
CA ALA A 156 -7.70 -23.55 -3.97
C ALA A 156 -7.60 -24.99 -3.44
N LEU A 157 -6.36 -25.49 -3.27
CA LEU A 157 -6.12 -26.79 -2.63
C LEU A 157 -6.61 -26.82 -1.18
N TYR A 158 -6.32 -25.77 -0.40
CA TYR A 158 -6.74 -25.66 1.01
C TYR A 158 -8.26 -25.65 1.18
N LEU A 159 -8.98 -24.90 0.35
CA LEU A 159 -10.45 -24.82 0.41
C LEU A 159 -11.14 -26.13 0.02
N GLY A 160 -10.45 -27.00 -0.72
CA GLY A 160 -11.01 -28.22 -1.29
C GLY A 160 -12.18 -27.96 -2.25
N LYS A 161 -13.00 -28.99 -2.49
CA LYS A 161 -14.28 -28.89 -3.24
C LYS A 161 -14.15 -28.47 -4.70
N GLY A 162 -13.04 -28.83 -5.35
CA GLY A 162 -12.85 -28.59 -6.78
C GLY A 162 -12.73 -27.11 -7.17
N LYS A 163 -12.35 -26.24 -6.22
CA LYS A 163 -12.06 -24.84 -6.54
C LYS A 163 -10.80 -24.75 -7.38
N THR A 164 -10.82 -23.87 -8.37
CA THR A 164 -9.63 -23.55 -9.16
C THR A 164 -8.97 -22.27 -8.65
N GLY A 165 -7.67 -22.11 -8.90
CA GLY A 165 -6.96 -20.87 -8.57
C GLY A 165 -7.60 -19.63 -9.22
N SER A 166 -8.13 -19.76 -10.44
CA SER A 166 -8.85 -18.67 -11.11
C SER A 166 -10.13 -18.26 -10.38
N GLN A 167 -10.91 -19.22 -9.88
CA GLN A 167 -12.10 -18.92 -9.07
C GLN A 167 -11.75 -18.20 -7.77
N VAL A 168 -10.68 -18.64 -7.10
CA VAL A 168 -10.18 -17.98 -5.88
C VAL A 168 -9.76 -16.53 -6.20
N ALA A 169 -9.01 -16.33 -7.27
CA ALA A 169 -8.54 -15.01 -7.70
C ALA A 169 -9.72 -14.06 -8.00
N SER A 170 -10.70 -14.52 -8.76
CA SER A 170 -11.92 -13.76 -9.06
C SER A 170 -12.69 -13.40 -7.78
N LYS A 171 -12.81 -14.33 -6.83
CA LYS A 171 -13.52 -14.07 -5.58
C LYS A 171 -12.82 -13.05 -4.70
N ILE A 172 -11.50 -13.13 -4.56
CA ILE A 172 -10.71 -12.13 -3.82
C ILE A 172 -10.85 -10.75 -4.46
N ARG A 173 -10.74 -10.66 -5.78
CA ARG A 173 -10.92 -9.40 -6.51
C ARG A 173 -12.31 -8.79 -6.25
N TRP A 174 -13.35 -9.62 -6.33
CA TRP A 174 -14.71 -9.19 -6.03
C TRP A 174 -14.86 -8.68 -4.60
N LEU A 175 -14.29 -9.38 -3.60
CA LEU A 175 -14.33 -8.96 -2.19
C LEU A 175 -13.65 -7.60 -1.98
N ILE A 176 -12.49 -7.38 -2.61
CA ILE A 176 -11.77 -6.10 -2.56
C ILE A 176 -12.63 -4.99 -3.16
N ASN A 177 -13.17 -5.20 -4.37
CA ASN A 177 -14.00 -4.20 -5.04
C ASN A 177 -15.25 -3.85 -4.22
N LYS A 178 -15.91 -4.87 -3.64
CA LYS A 178 -17.07 -4.68 -2.76
C LYS A 178 -16.72 -3.83 -1.54
N TYR A 179 -15.61 -4.15 -0.86
CA TYR A 179 -15.14 -3.39 0.29
C TYR A 179 -14.85 -1.92 -0.07
N MET A 180 -14.14 -1.68 -1.18
CA MET A 180 -13.81 -0.32 -1.64
C MET A 180 -15.08 0.49 -1.93
N LYS A 181 -16.07 -0.10 -2.61
CA LYS A 181 -17.37 0.54 -2.89
C LYS A 181 -18.14 0.86 -1.60
N GLU A 182 -18.21 -0.07 -0.66
CA GLU A 182 -18.88 0.14 0.63
C GLU A 182 -18.18 1.19 1.50
N SER A 183 -16.84 1.24 1.47
CA SER A 183 -16.07 2.24 2.21
C SER A 183 -16.27 3.66 1.66
N ALA A 184 -16.33 3.83 0.33
CA ALA A 184 -16.54 5.12 -0.31
C ALA A 184 -17.93 5.72 0.02
N ASN A 185 -18.95 4.86 0.12
CA ASN A 185 -20.31 5.29 0.45
C ASN A 185 -20.45 5.76 1.91
N LYS A 186 -19.61 5.29 2.82
CA LYS A 186 -19.64 5.69 4.24
C LYS A 186 -19.03 7.08 4.46
N THR A 187 -18.02 7.46 3.68
CA THR A 187 -17.35 8.77 3.80
C THR A 187 -18.20 9.93 3.25
N GLY A 188 -19.10 9.67 2.29
CA GLY A 188 -19.93 10.73 1.68
C GLY A 188 -21.16 11.16 2.49
N LYS A 189 -21.63 10.35 3.45
CA LYS A 189 -22.93 10.59 4.13
C LYS A 189 -22.84 11.40 5.43
N GLY A 190 -21.64 11.77 5.88
CA GLY A 190 -21.42 12.44 7.17
C GLY A 190 -21.04 13.93 7.11
N ALA A 191 -20.82 14.51 5.93
CA ALA A 191 -20.27 15.86 5.78
C ALA A 191 -21.28 16.94 5.32
N SER A 192 -22.58 16.62 5.32
CA SER A 192 -23.65 17.60 5.06
C SER A 192 -24.55 17.69 6.29
N LYS A 193 -24.11 18.47 7.28
CA LYS A 193 -24.94 19.01 8.36
C LYS A 193 -24.40 20.38 8.73
#